data_AF-A0A3N5GBS4-F1
#
_entry.id   AF-A0A3N5GBS4-F1
#
_cell.length_a   1.000
_cell.length_b   1.000
_cell.length_c   1.000
_cell.angle_alpha   90.00
_cell.angle_beta   90.00
_cell.angle_gamma   90.00
#
_symmetry.space_group_name_H-M   'P 1'
#
loop_
_entity.id
_entity.type
_entity.pdbx_description
1 polymer ?
#
loop_
_entity_poly.entity_id
_entity_poly.type
_entity_poly.pdbx_seq_one_letter_code
_entity_poly.pdbx_strand_id
1 'polypeptide(L)'
;MSSEPESFLARWSRRKLAAEREAERPADTAAPELPSAPSATVASEGVAGDGPVSAPASAHDPAVTTEVPLPPIESLDGLRSDYQAFFQQPVEDELRRAALKKLFADPHFNQMDMLDVYVDDYTQFEPLPAALRMRLP
;
A
#
# COMPACT_ATOMS: atom_id res chain seq x y z
N MET A 1 -6.33 8.02 45.22
CA MET A 1 -5.43 7.34 44.27
C MET A 1 -6.05 7.50 42.90
N SER A 2 -5.56 8.45 42.10
CA SER A 2 -6.17 8.79 40.81
C SER A 2 -5.60 7.87 39.74
N SER A 3 -6.44 7.03 39.12
CA SER A 3 -6.06 6.21 37.98
C SER A 3 -5.97 7.09 36.73
N GLU A 4 -4.79 7.15 36.09
CA GLU A 4 -4.64 7.85 34.82
C GLU A 4 -5.44 7.15 33.70
N PRO A 5 -5.96 7.89 32.71
CA PRO A 5 -6.70 7.31 31.60
C PRO A 5 -5.75 6.51 30.69
N GLU A 6 -6.08 5.24 30.49
CA GLU A 6 -5.28 4.35 29.67
C GLU A 6 -5.37 4.68 28.16
N SER A 7 -4.24 4.56 27.45
CA SER A 7 -4.16 4.76 25.99
C SER A 7 -4.91 3.68 25.18
N PHE A 8 -5.31 4.04 23.95
CA PHE A 8 -6.04 3.16 23.04
C PHE A 8 -5.30 1.86 22.71
N LEU A 9 -3.98 1.94 22.46
CA LEU A 9 -3.16 0.77 22.10
C LEU A 9 -3.03 -0.22 23.25
N ALA A 10 -2.91 0.27 24.49
CA ALA A 10 -2.83 -0.59 25.67
C ALA A 10 -4.15 -1.36 25.89
N ARG A 11 -5.29 -0.70 25.70
CA ARG A 11 -6.62 -1.34 25.73
C ARG A 11 -6.79 -2.37 24.62
N TRP A 12 -6.38 -2.04 23.40
CA TRP A 12 -6.51 -2.92 22.24
C TRP A 12 -5.63 -4.17 22.37
N SER A 13 -4.37 -4.00 22.80
CA SER A 13 -3.44 -5.11 23.06
C SER A 13 -3.97 -6.08 24.11
N ARG A 14 -4.44 -5.56 25.26
CA ARG A 14 -5.03 -6.43 26.29
C ARG A 14 -6.27 -7.17 25.82
N ARG A 15 -7.12 -6.54 25.00
CA ARG A 15 -8.32 -7.21 24.46
C ARG A 15 -7.95 -8.33 23.47
N LYS A 16 -6.96 -8.12 22.61
CA LYS A 16 -6.43 -9.16 21.71
C LYS A 16 -5.85 -10.34 22.49
N LEU A 17 -5.00 -10.08 23.49
CA LEU A 17 -4.42 -11.12 24.33
C LEU A 17 -5.48 -11.87 25.17
N ALA A 18 -6.53 -11.18 25.61
CA ALA A 18 -7.65 -11.82 26.31
C ALA A 18 -8.47 -12.72 25.39
N ALA A 19 -8.69 -12.31 24.13
CA ALA A 19 -9.40 -13.13 23.14
C ALA A 19 -8.61 -14.39 22.77
N GLU A 20 -7.29 -14.28 22.63
CA GLU A 20 -6.40 -15.43 22.38
C GLU A 20 -6.40 -16.40 23.57
N ARG A 21 -6.31 -15.90 24.81
CA ARG A 21 -6.39 -16.74 26.03
C ARG A 21 -7.75 -17.43 26.22
N GLU A 22 -8.84 -16.79 25.81
CA GLU A 22 -10.17 -17.41 25.85
C GLU A 22 -10.28 -18.52 24.79
N ALA A 23 -9.67 -18.32 23.62
CA ALA A 23 -9.61 -19.34 22.57
C ALA A 23 -8.72 -20.55 22.96
N GLU A 24 -7.70 -20.32 23.78
CA GLU A 24 -6.80 -21.37 24.29
C GLU A 24 -7.31 -22.08 25.55
N ARG A 25 -8.38 -21.58 26.20
CA ARG A 25 -8.93 -22.24 27.40
C ARG A 25 -9.54 -23.59 27.00
N PRO A 26 -9.07 -24.73 27.54
CA PRO A 26 -9.70 -26.02 27.28
C PRO A 26 -11.13 -26.02 27.82
N ALA A 27 -12.08 -26.33 26.95
CA ALA A 27 -13.50 -26.37 27.28
C ALA A 27 -13.82 -27.53 28.22
N ASP A 28 -13.78 -27.30 29.53
CA ASP A 28 -14.31 -28.25 30.50
C ASP A 28 -15.80 -28.01 30.73
N THR A 29 -16.57 -28.77 29.95
CA THR A 29 -17.93 -29.32 30.18
C THR A 29 -19.10 -28.41 30.56
N ALA A 30 -19.93 -28.07 29.56
CA ALA A 30 -21.36 -28.43 29.50
C ALA A 30 -21.97 -28.08 28.12
N ALA A 31 -22.32 -29.09 27.34
CA ALA A 31 -23.20 -28.93 26.18
C ALA A 31 -24.64 -28.63 26.67
N PRO A 32 -25.41 -27.81 25.92
CA PRO A 32 -26.50 -28.43 25.18
C PRO A 32 -26.67 -27.92 23.73
N GLU A 33 -27.04 -28.88 22.90
CA GLU A 33 -27.69 -28.90 21.57
C GLU A 33 -27.67 -27.67 20.65
N LEU A 34 -27.14 -27.93 19.45
CA LEU A 34 -27.33 -27.18 18.20
C LEU A 34 -28.81 -27.28 17.73
N PRO A 35 -29.27 -26.33 16.88
CA PRO A 35 -29.38 -26.75 15.49
C PRO A 35 -28.85 -25.77 14.45
N SER A 36 -28.21 -26.40 13.46
CA SER A 36 -28.07 -26.06 12.04
C SER A 36 -27.47 -24.73 11.60
N ALA A 37 -26.23 -24.84 11.13
CA ALA A 37 -25.67 -24.04 10.05
C ALA A 37 -26.43 -24.28 8.72
N PRO A 38 -26.18 -23.43 7.72
CA PRO A 38 -25.61 -24.00 6.51
C PRO A 38 -24.21 -23.46 6.21
N SER A 39 -23.39 -24.38 5.69
CA SER A 39 -22.05 -24.21 5.17
C SER A 39 -21.93 -23.17 4.06
N ALA A 40 -20.81 -22.45 4.04
CA ALA A 40 -19.78 -22.46 2.98
C ALA A 40 -18.67 -21.49 3.44
N THR A 41 -17.53 -21.97 3.94
CA THR A 41 -16.35 -22.45 3.19
C THR A 41 -15.43 -21.30 2.76
N VAL A 42 -14.34 -21.13 3.54
CA VAL A 42 -12.90 -20.95 3.19
C VAL A 42 -12.58 -20.19 1.88
N ALA A 43 -11.64 -19.24 1.77
CA ALA A 43 -10.33 -18.99 2.39
C ALA A 43 -9.97 -17.49 2.14
N SER A 44 -9.18 -16.82 2.99
CA SER A 44 -7.73 -16.51 2.79
C SER A 44 -7.40 -16.11 1.35
N GLU A 45 -6.98 -14.89 1.01
CA GLU A 45 -5.77 -14.14 1.35
C GLU A 45 -6.05 -12.64 1.02
N GLY A 46 -5.62 -11.62 1.76
CA GLY A 46 -4.24 -11.12 1.73
C GLY A 46 -4.15 -9.77 0.98
N VAL A 47 -4.14 -8.65 1.71
CA VAL A 47 -3.43 -7.37 1.46
C VAL A 47 -3.50 -6.63 2.80
N ALA A 48 -2.56 -6.82 3.73
CA ALA A 48 -1.23 -6.20 3.74
C ALA A 48 -1.30 -4.67 3.50
N GLY A 49 -1.27 -3.91 4.61
CA GLY A 49 -0.67 -2.58 4.62
C GLY A 49 -1.63 -1.39 4.55
N ASP A 50 -2.26 -1.05 5.66
CA ASP A 50 -2.49 0.37 5.99
C ASP A 50 -2.20 0.58 7.49
N GLY A 51 -0.92 0.43 7.83
CA GLY A 51 -0.38 1.09 9.01
C GLY A 51 0.03 2.49 8.57
N PRO A 52 -0.14 3.54 9.40
CA PRO A 52 0.48 4.81 9.09
C PRO A 52 1.98 4.56 8.96
N VAL A 53 2.51 4.71 7.75
CA VAL A 53 3.95 4.79 7.51
C VAL A 53 4.42 6.01 8.31
N SER A 54 4.86 5.78 9.55
CA SER A 54 5.79 6.67 10.20
C SER A 54 7.07 6.57 9.40
N ALA A 55 7.18 7.41 8.38
CA ALA A 55 8.46 7.77 7.83
C ALA A 55 9.36 8.14 9.03
N PRO A 56 10.59 7.61 9.14
CA PRO A 56 11.52 8.18 10.08
C PRO A 56 11.69 9.64 9.67
N ALA A 57 11.09 10.55 10.45
CA ALA A 57 11.42 11.95 10.41
C ALA A 57 12.91 11.98 10.74
N SER A 58 13.73 12.02 9.69
CA SER A 58 15.14 12.33 9.82
C SER A 58 15.15 13.68 10.52
N ALA A 59 15.55 13.70 11.77
CA ALA A 59 15.88 14.92 12.48
C ALA A 59 17.04 15.55 11.69
N HIS A 60 16.69 16.39 10.72
CA HIS A 60 17.65 17.28 10.10
C HIS A 60 17.98 18.31 11.17
N ASP A 61 19.17 18.13 11.75
CA ASP A 61 19.84 19.17 12.51
C ASP A 61 19.82 20.46 11.64
N PRO A 62 19.34 21.61 12.14
CA PRO A 62 19.38 22.86 11.39
C PRO A 62 20.81 23.40 11.39
N ALA A 63 21.74 22.65 10.81
CA ALA A 63 23.15 23.00 10.76
C ALA A 63 23.58 23.10 9.29
N VAL A 64 23.75 24.35 8.89
CA VAL A 64 24.36 24.83 7.64
C VAL A 64 23.47 24.69 6.40
N THR A 65 22.62 25.70 6.19
CA THR A 65 22.09 26.04 4.87
C THR A 65 23.25 26.51 3.99
N THR A 66 23.94 25.58 3.34
CA THR A 66 24.57 25.91 2.06
C THR A 66 23.41 26.24 1.13
N GLU A 67 23.29 27.52 0.76
CA GLU A 67 22.46 27.97 -0.36
C GLU A 67 23.01 27.32 -1.64
N VAL A 68 22.72 26.04 -1.83
CA VAL A 68 22.85 25.39 -3.12
C VAL A 68 21.84 26.08 -4.02
N PRO A 69 22.28 26.74 -5.11
CA PRO A 69 21.37 27.42 -6.02
C PRO A 69 20.41 26.38 -6.61
N LEU A 70 19.11 26.66 -6.54
CA LEU A 70 18.11 25.79 -7.14
C LEU A 70 18.25 25.84 -8.66
N PRO A 71 18.35 24.68 -9.34
CA PRO A 71 18.32 24.65 -10.79
C PRO A 71 16.94 25.10 -11.28
N PRO A 72 16.86 25.76 -12.45
CA PRO A 72 15.58 26.11 -13.04
C PRO A 72 14.79 24.83 -13.40
N ILE A 73 13.47 24.85 -13.19
CA ILE A 73 12.60 23.68 -13.44
C ILE A 73 12.69 23.18 -14.89
N GLU A 74 12.92 24.08 -15.84
CA GLU A 74 13.03 23.73 -17.25
C GLU A 74 14.34 23.03 -17.62
N SER A 75 15.39 23.11 -16.77
CA SER A 75 16.63 22.36 -17.00
C SER A 75 16.62 20.95 -16.44
N LEU A 76 15.54 20.55 -15.76
CA LEU A 76 15.40 19.21 -15.18
C LEU A 76 14.99 18.20 -16.27
N ASP A 77 15.79 17.15 -16.40
CA ASP A 77 15.65 16.03 -17.33
C ASP A 77 15.40 14.71 -16.57
N GLY A 78 14.15 14.53 -16.13
CA GLY A 78 13.66 13.28 -15.53
C GLY A 78 14.60 12.67 -14.48
N LEU A 79 14.84 11.37 -14.56
CA LEU A 79 15.72 10.65 -13.64
C LEU A 79 17.20 11.05 -13.70
N ARG A 80 17.62 11.81 -14.71
CA ARG A 80 19.03 12.21 -14.89
C ARG A 80 19.41 13.43 -14.07
N SER A 81 18.42 14.16 -13.57
CA SER A 81 18.61 15.37 -12.78
C SER A 81 18.58 15.08 -11.29
N ASP A 82 19.29 15.91 -10.53
CA ASP A 82 19.24 15.87 -9.07
C ASP A 82 18.12 16.77 -8.54
N TYR A 83 17.30 16.22 -7.65
CA TYR A 83 16.17 16.90 -7.02
C TYR A 83 16.41 17.21 -5.55
N GLN A 84 17.53 16.75 -4.96
CA GLN A 84 17.80 16.88 -3.53
C GLN A 84 17.76 18.34 -3.04
N ALA A 85 18.25 19.28 -3.87
CA ALA A 85 18.22 20.71 -3.57
C ALA A 85 16.80 21.26 -3.30
N PHE A 86 15.75 20.69 -3.92
CA PHE A 86 14.36 21.12 -3.72
C PHE A 86 13.76 20.66 -2.38
N PHE A 87 14.45 19.78 -1.63
CA PHE A 87 13.99 19.22 -0.36
C PHE A 87 14.85 19.62 0.85
N GLN A 88 16.06 20.13 0.63
CA GLN A 88 16.98 20.52 1.71
C GLN A 88 16.75 21.93 2.26
N GLN A 89 16.13 22.80 1.47
CA GLN A 89 15.87 24.20 1.83
C GLN A 89 14.36 24.42 2.05
N PRO A 90 13.96 25.50 2.76
CA PRO A 90 12.57 25.97 2.77
C PRO A 90 12.20 26.51 1.38
N VAL A 91 11.95 25.60 0.45
CA VAL A 91 11.53 25.88 -0.92
C VAL A 91 10.01 26.02 -0.96
N GLU A 92 9.52 26.99 -1.73
CA GLU A 92 8.09 27.18 -1.96
C GLU A 92 7.44 25.88 -2.45
N ASP A 93 6.27 25.57 -1.90
CA ASP A 93 5.51 24.35 -2.22
C ASP A 93 5.20 24.23 -3.71
N GLU A 94 4.92 25.34 -4.38
CA GLU A 94 4.65 25.36 -5.82
C GLU A 94 5.86 24.92 -6.63
N LEU A 95 7.06 25.40 -6.27
CA LEU A 95 8.31 25.05 -6.95
C LEU A 95 8.67 23.58 -6.72
N ARG A 96 8.49 23.09 -5.49
CA ARG A 96 8.70 21.66 -5.16
C ARG A 96 7.74 20.76 -5.96
N ARG A 97 6.45 21.14 -6.05
CA ARG A 97 5.46 20.43 -6.88
C ARG A 97 5.83 20.48 -8.37
N ALA A 98 6.32 21.60 -8.87
CA ALA A 98 6.75 21.74 -10.26
C ALA A 98 7.95 20.82 -10.58
N ALA A 99 8.94 20.76 -9.70
CA ALA A 99 10.07 19.84 -9.83
C ALA A 99 9.61 18.37 -9.84
N LEU A 100 8.74 17.98 -8.91
CA LEU A 100 8.17 16.62 -8.87
C LEU A 100 7.36 16.29 -10.14
N LYS A 101 6.58 17.24 -10.67
CA LYS A 101 5.87 17.04 -11.94
C LYS A 101 6.84 16.78 -13.10
N LYS A 102 8.00 17.44 -13.14
CA LYS A 102 9.05 17.16 -14.13
C LYS A 102 9.67 15.77 -13.94
N LEU A 103 9.93 15.35 -12.70
CA LEU A 103 10.46 14.02 -12.40
C LEU A 103 9.51 12.90 -12.88
N PHE A 104 8.23 12.98 -12.53
CA PHE A 104 7.24 11.96 -12.88
C PHE A 104 6.76 12.03 -14.34
N ALA A 105 7.16 13.05 -15.09
CA ALA A 105 6.93 13.09 -16.54
C ALA A 105 7.88 12.16 -17.31
N ASP A 106 8.93 11.64 -16.66
CA ASP A 106 9.88 10.71 -17.28
C ASP A 106 9.17 9.42 -17.75
N PRO A 107 9.39 8.98 -19.01
CA PRO A 107 8.78 7.75 -19.54
C PRO A 107 9.04 6.50 -18.71
N HIS A 108 10.12 6.49 -17.92
CA HIS A 108 10.46 5.38 -17.02
C HIS A 108 9.33 5.06 -16.04
N PHE A 109 8.58 6.06 -15.56
CA PHE A 109 7.47 5.87 -14.62
C PHE A 109 6.15 5.48 -15.30
N ASN A 110 6.07 5.56 -16.63
CA ASN A 110 4.85 5.30 -17.39
C ASN A 110 4.82 3.91 -18.02
N GLN A 111 5.80 3.06 -17.70
CA GLN A 111 5.83 1.68 -18.17
C GLN A 111 4.91 0.82 -17.30
N MET A 112 3.85 0.30 -17.91
CA MET A 112 2.91 -0.61 -17.24
C MET A 112 3.62 -1.95 -16.97
N ASP A 113 3.57 -2.43 -15.72
CA ASP A 113 4.26 -3.64 -15.27
C ASP A 113 3.60 -4.96 -15.73
N MET A 114 2.39 -4.86 -16.30
CA MET A 114 1.54 -5.98 -16.75
C MET A 114 1.23 -7.01 -15.65
N LEU A 115 1.31 -6.63 -14.37
CA LEU A 115 1.05 -7.53 -13.24
C LEU A 115 -0.41 -7.49 -12.78
N ASP A 116 -1.19 -6.54 -13.28
CA ASP A 116 -2.62 -6.44 -13.00
C ASP A 116 -3.39 -7.65 -13.55
N VAL A 117 -4.19 -8.28 -12.69
CA VAL A 117 -4.90 -9.56 -12.94
C VAL A 117 -5.78 -9.54 -14.20
N TYR A 118 -6.20 -8.37 -14.66
CA TYR A 118 -7.09 -8.18 -15.81
C TYR A 118 -6.51 -7.20 -16.84
N VAL A 119 -5.19 -7.14 -16.97
CA VAL A 119 -4.52 -6.26 -17.94
C VAL A 119 -4.67 -6.73 -19.39
N ASP A 120 -4.97 -8.01 -19.59
CA ASP A 120 -5.10 -8.62 -20.92
C ASP A 120 -6.38 -8.21 -21.66
N ASP A 121 -6.29 -8.19 -22.99
CA ASP A 121 -7.44 -7.96 -23.87
C ASP A 121 -8.26 -9.24 -24.07
N TYR A 122 -9.29 -9.41 -23.24
CA TYR A 122 -10.24 -10.52 -23.33
C TYR A 122 -11.20 -10.44 -24.52
N THR A 123 -11.11 -9.41 -25.37
CA THR A 123 -11.87 -9.37 -26.63
C THR A 123 -11.19 -10.15 -27.76
N GLN A 124 -9.94 -10.57 -27.55
CA GLN A 124 -9.22 -11.42 -28.49
C GLN A 124 -9.55 -12.89 -28.25
N PHE A 125 -10.26 -13.49 -29.20
CA PHE A 125 -10.57 -14.91 -29.19
C PHE A 125 -9.67 -15.64 -30.18
N GLU A 126 -9.18 -16.81 -29.80
CA GLU A 126 -8.52 -17.71 -30.75
C GLU A 126 -9.54 -18.16 -31.82
N PRO A 127 -9.23 -18.02 -33.12
CA PRO A 127 -10.16 -18.38 -34.17
C PRO A 127 -10.45 -19.89 -34.17
N LEU A 128 -11.72 -20.24 -34.35
CA LEU A 128 -12.16 -21.64 -34.36
C LEU A 128 -11.43 -22.43 -35.46
N PRO A 129 -10.76 -23.56 -35.13
CA PRO A 129 -10.04 -24.36 -36.11
C PRO A 129 -10.95 -24.80 -37.27
N ALA A 130 -10.44 -24.77 -38.50
CA ALA A 130 -11.22 -25.05 -39.70
C ALA A 130 -11.92 -26.43 -39.67
N ALA A 131 -11.26 -27.44 -39.12
CA ALA A 131 -11.83 -28.78 -38.96
C ALA A 131 -13.07 -28.81 -38.03
N LEU A 132 -13.10 -27.95 -37.00
CA LEU A 132 -14.25 -27.80 -36.11
C LEU A 132 -15.39 -27.03 -36.79
N ARG A 133 -15.06 -25.99 -37.56
CA ARG A 133 -16.05 -25.21 -38.34
C ARG A 133 -16.80 -26.07 -39.35
N MET A 134 -16.14 -27.04 -39.98
CA MET A 134 -16.75 -27.94 -40.96
C MET A 134 -17.59 -29.06 -40.33
N ARG A 135 -17.53 -29.24 -39.01
CA ARG A 135 -18.18 -30.34 -38.27
C ARG A 135 -19.34 -29.87 -37.39
N LEU A 136 -19.46 -28.58 -37.15
CA LEU A 136 -20.63 -27.98 -36.53
C LEU A 136 -21.81 -28.02 -37.53
N PRO A 137 -23.01 -28.46 -37.09
CA PRO A 137 -24.19 -28.62 -37.95
C PRO A 137 -24.76 -27.29 -38.45
#